data_AF-A0A3D1SV21-F1
#
_entry.id   AF-A0A3D1SV21-F1
#
_cell.length_a   1.000
_cell.length_b   1.000
_cell.length_c   1.000
_cell.angle_alpha   90.00
_cell.angle_beta   90.00
_cell.angle_gamma   90.00
#
_symmetry.space_group_name_H-M   'P 1'
#
loop_
_entity.id
_entity.type
_entity.pdbx_description
1 polymer ?
#
loop_
_entity_poly.entity_id
_entity_poly.type
_entity_poly.pdbx_seq_one_letter_code
_entity_poly.pdbx_strand_id
1 'polypeptide(L)'
;SPILYLFQLPSSTLYQKLQHVLSEIVLPPVVESQRRPGPKDIPYSIPREEWPIVLKRILEIHEPYRKVANDYGVSHETIRRLICAASKKQTG
;
A
#
# COMPACT_ATOMS: atom_id res chain seq x y z
N SER A 1 5.46 15.03 -33.99
CA SER A 1 4.25 14.84 -34.81
C SER A 1 3.43 16.11 -34.85
N PRO A 2 2.97 16.59 -36.02
CA PRO A 2 2.27 17.88 -36.16
C PRO A 2 0.92 17.95 -35.44
N ILE A 3 0.34 16.79 -35.11
CA ILE A 3 -0.96 16.68 -34.43
C ILE A 3 -0.89 17.13 -32.96
N LEU A 4 0.24 16.91 -32.28
CA LEU A 4 0.38 17.23 -30.85
C LEU A 4 0.29 18.75 -30.58
N TYR A 5 0.72 19.56 -31.54
CA TYR A 5 0.65 21.02 -31.47
C TYR A 5 -0.80 21.52 -31.30
N LEU A 6 -1.77 20.83 -31.89
CA LEU A 6 -3.17 21.24 -31.82
C LEU A 6 -3.72 21.15 -30.39
N PHE A 7 -3.21 20.25 -29.55
CA PHE A 7 -3.57 20.18 -28.13
C PHE A 7 -3.00 21.31 -27.27
N GLN A 8 -2.16 22.18 -27.83
CA GLN A 8 -1.59 23.33 -27.11
C GLN A 8 -2.25 24.65 -27.52
N LEU A 9 -3.02 24.66 -28.62
CA LEU A 9 -3.64 25.89 -29.14
C LEU A 9 -5.06 26.04 -28.62
N PRO A 10 -5.36 27.11 -27.87
CA PRO A 10 -6.67 27.27 -27.23
C PRO A 10 -7.83 27.44 -28.24
N SER A 11 -7.51 27.92 -29.45
CA SER A 11 -8.47 28.06 -30.55
C SER A 11 -8.70 26.77 -31.34
N SER A 12 -7.93 25.71 -31.10
CA SER A 12 -8.04 24.48 -31.88
C SER A 12 -9.24 23.65 -31.42
N THR A 13 -9.83 22.93 -32.36
CA THR A 13 -10.91 21.99 -32.08
C THR A 13 -10.47 20.84 -31.17
N LEU A 14 -9.21 20.38 -31.28
CA LEU A 14 -8.68 19.31 -30.44
C LEU A 14 -8.51 19.76 -28.99
N TYR A 15 -8.01 20.97 -28.77
CA TYR A 15 -7.90 21.55 -27.44
C TYR A 15 -9.28 21.73 -26.81
N GLN A 16 -10.24 22.29 -27.54
CA GLN A 16 -11.61 22.51 -27.04
C GLN A 16 -12.31 21.20 -26.68
N LYS A 17 -12.17 20.16 -27.53
CA LYS A 17 -12.70 18.82 -27.25
C LYS A 17 -12.05 18.20 -26.02
N LEU A 18 -10.74 18.35 -25.85
CA LEU A 18 -10.03 17.89 -24.66
C LEU A 18 -10.57 18.59 -23.41
N GLN A 19 -10.70 19.91 -23.42
CA GLN A 19 -11.24 20.67 -22.29
C GLN A 19 -12.67 20.26 -21.94
N HIS A 20 -13.51 20.00 -22.95
CA HIS A 20 -14.86 19.51 -22.73
C HIS A 20 -14.86 18.14 -22.03
N VAL A 21 -14.08 17.18 -22.52
CA VAL A 21 -13.92 15.87 -21.88
C VAL A 21 -13.39 16.01 -20.45
N LEU A 22 -12.36 16.84 -20.24
CA LEU A 22 -11.80 17.08 -18.91
C LEU A 22 -12.81 17.74 -17.96
N SER A 23 -13.70 18.59 -18.47
CA SER A 23 -14.76 19.24 -17.68
C SER A 23 -15.89 18.28 -17.29
N GLU A 24 -16.14 17.24 -18.09
CA GLU A 24 -17.13 16.19 -17.79
C GLU A 24 -16.59 15.14 -16.82
N ILE A 25 -15.26 14.99 -16.74
CA ILE A 25 -14.58 14.10 -15.79
C ILE A 25 -14.53 14.78 -14.41
N VAL A 26 -15.70 15.03 -13.82
CA VAL A 26 -15.83 15.12 -12.37
C VAL A 26 -16.00 13.69 -11.87
N LEU A 27 -14.90 12.96 -11.76
CA LEU A 27 -14.94 11.63 -11.15
C LEU A 27 -15.26 11.83 -9.67
N PRO A 28 -16.40 11.34 -9.16
CA PRO A 28 -16.59 11.28 -7.72
C PRO A 28 -15.45 10.45 -7.13
N PRO A 29 -14.99 10.74 -5.90
CA PRO A 29 -13.95 9.93 -5.28
C PRO A 29 -14.41 8.47 -5.31
N VAL A 30 -13.68 7.64 -6.05
CA VAL A 30 -13.93 6.20 -6.12
C VAL A 30 -13.64 5.68 -4.72
N VAL A 31 -14.70 5.50 -3.93
CA VAL A 31 -14.62 4.73 -2.69
C VAL A 31 -14.42 3.28 -3.14
N GLU A 32 -13.17 2.84 -3.16
CA GLU A 32 -12.83 1.43 -3.41
C GLU A 32 -13.41 0.58 -2.28
N SER A 33 -14.68 0.19 -2.46
CA SER A 33 -15.35 -0.71 -1.53
C SER A 33 -14.67 -2.09 -1.63
N GLN A 34 -14.23 -2.58 -0.49
CA GLN A 34 -13.59 -3.88 -0.39
C GLN A 34 -14.57 -4.95 -0.91
N ARG A 35 -14.23 -5.62 -2.02
CA ARG A 35 -15.10 -6.61 -2.70
C ARG A 35 -15.51 -7.80 -1.82
N ARG A 36 -14.77 -8.05 -0.73
CA ARG A 36 -15.09 -9.08 0.26
C ARG A 36 -14.86 -8.49 1.65
N PRO A 37 -15.81 -8.59 2.58
CA PRO A 37 -15.56 -8.24 3.98
C PRO A 37 -14.32 -8.99 4.47
N GLY A 38 -13.38 -8.27 5.08
CA GLY A 38 -12.22 -8.90 5.70
C GLY A 38 -12.67 -9.79 6.87
N PRO A 39 -11.77 -10.63 7.41
CA PRO A 39 -12.02 -11.31 8.68
C PRO A 39 -12.49 -10.29 9.72
N LYS A 40 -13.66 -10.54 10.33
CA LYS A 40 -14.28 -9.63 11.32
C LYS A 40 -13.37 -9.45 12.52
N ASP A 41 -12.73 -10.54 12.92
CA ASP A 41 -11.72 -10.58 13.97
C ASP A 41 -10.36 -10.78 13.30
N ILE A 42 -9.58 -9.71 13.22
CA ILE A 42 -8.16 -9.84 12.91
C ILE A 42 -7.53 -10.38 14.20
N PRO A 43 -6.91 -11.58 14.20
CA PRO A 43 -6.19 -12.05 15.38
C PRO A 43 -5.21 -10.97 15.80
N TYR A 44 -5.23 -10.60 17.09
CA TYR A 44 -4.39 -9.55 17.65
C TYR A 44 -2.96 -9.70 17.11
N SER A 45 -2.55 -8.72 16.31
CA SER A 45 -1.17 -8.66 15.81
C SER A 45 -0.23 -8.44 17.01
N ILE A 46 1.04 -8.78 16.84
CA ILE A 46 2.08 -8.47 17.82
C ILE A 46 1.98 -6.98 18.22
N PRO A 47 1.89 -6.66 19.52
CA PRO A 47 1.86 -5.29 20.01
C PRO A 47 3.02 -4.48 19.46
N ARG A 48 2.80 -3.22 19.10
CA ARG A 48 3.83 -2.39 18.45
C ARG A 48 5.06 -2.20 19.35
N GLU A 49 4.85 -2.22 20.65
CA GLU A 49 5.85 -2.10 21.71
C GLU A 49 6.83 -3.28 21.69
N GLU A 50 6.38 -4.45 21.22
CA GLU A 50 7.18 -5.68 21.16
C GLU A 50 7.90 -5.88 19.81
N TRP A 51 7.58 -5.07 18.79
CA TRP A 51 8.23 -5.16 17.48
C TRP A 51 9.76 -5.05 17.53
N PRO A 52 10.36 -4.14 18.33
CA PRO A 52 11.82 -4.07 18.44
C PRO A 52 12.42 -5.38 18.95
N ILE A 53 11.74 -6.06 19.88
CA ILE A 53 12.20 -7.32 20.47
C ILE A 53 12.15 -8.43 19.42
N VAL A 54 11.04 -8.51 18.68
CA VAL A 54 10.87 -9.47 17.57
C VAL A 54 11.92 -9.25 16.48
N LEU A 55 12.17 -7.99 16.11
CA LEU A 55 13.19 -7.65 15.11
C LEU A 55 14.59 -8.01 15.59
N LYS A 56 14.95 -7.76 16.85
CA LYS A 56 16.25 -8.18 17.41
C LYS A 56 16.42 -9.69 17.38
N ARG A 57 15.41 -10.45 17.81
CA ARG A 57 15.44 -11.92 17.78
C ARG A 57 15.67 -12.47 16.37
N ILE A 58 15.10 -11.81 15.36
CA ILE A 58 15.18 -12.28 13.98
C ILE A 58 16.46 -11.80 13.28
N LEU A 59 16.84 -10.54 13.48
CA LEU A 59 17.95 -9.91 12.76
C LEU A 59 19.30 -10.09 13.47
N GLU A 60 19.33 -10.04 14.80
CA GLU A 60 20.57 -10.18 15.59
C GLU A 60 20.82 -11.63 16.00
N ILE A 61 19.79 -12.34 16.46
CA ILE A 61 19.90 -13.72 16.98
C ILE A 61 19.66 -14.76 15.88
N HIS A 62 19.14 -14.35 14.72
CA HIS A 62 18.80 -15.23 13.59
C HIS A 62 17.83 -16.36 13.95
N GLU A 63 16.88 -16.10 14.85
CA GLU A 63 15.85 -17.09 15.17
C GLU A 63 14.93 -17.34 13.95
N PRO A 64 14.53 -18.60 13.72
CA PRO A 64 13.67 -18.94 12.61
C PRO A 64 12.27 -18.34 12.80
N TYR A 65 11.69 -17.79 11.73
CA TYR A 65 10.42 -17.07 11.79
C TYR A 65 9.29 -17.94 12.33
N ARG A 66 9.32 -19.24 12.04
CA ARG A 66 8.34 -20.21 12.53
C ARG A 66 8.35 -20.35 14.06
N LYS A 67 9.52 -20.26 14.70
CA LYS A 67 9.65 -20.32 16.16
C LYS A 67 9.06 -19.06 16.78
N VAL A 68 9.46 -17.89 16.29
CA VAL A 68 8.94 -16.61 16.75
C VAL A 68 7.42 -16.53 16.56
N ALA A 69 6.91 -16.96 15.40
CA ALA A 69 5.48 -17.00 15.13
C ALA A 69 4.71 -17.85 16.16
N ASN A 70 5.23 -19.04 16.51
CA ASN A 70 4.63 -19.91 17.51
C ASN A 70 4.62 -19.30 18.91
N ASP A 71 5.73 -18.65 19.32
CA ASP A 71 5.83 -18.02 20.65
C ASP A 71 4.77 -16.92 20.85
N TYR A 72 4.50 -16.16 19.79
CA TYR A 72 3.49 -15.08 19.81
C TYR A 72 2.09 -15.55 19.41
N GLY A 73 1.90 -16.84 19.07
CA GLY A 73 0.62 -17.36 18.59
C GLY A 73 0.13 -16.73 17.28
N VAL A 74 1.05 -16.20 16.47
CA VAL A 74 0.73 -15.50 15.20
C VAL A 74 1.11 -16.34 13.98
N SER A 75 0.59 -15.95 12.82
CA SER A 75 0.97 -16.57 11.56
C SER A 75 2.42 -16.22 11.17
N HIS A 76 3.08 -17.12 10.44
CA HIS A 76 4.38 -16.86 9.82
C HIS A 76 4.35 -15.60 8.92
N GLU A 77 3.22 -15.36 8.24
CA GLU A 77 3.01 -14.20 7.39
C GLU A 77 2.97 -12.89 8.19
N THR A 78 2.47 -12.91 9.43
CA THR A 78 2.49 -11.75 10.33
C THR A 78 3.94 -11.31 10.61
N ILE A 79 4.83 -12.27 10.89
CA ILE A 79 6.26 -12.00 11.10
C ILE A 79 6.91 -11.43 9.83
N ARG A 80 6.63 -12.04 8.66
CA ARG A 80 7.16 -11.55 7.37
C ARG A 80 6.73 -10.11 7.10
N ARG A 81 5.45 -9.78 7.28
CA ARG A 81 4.91 -8.42 7.10
C ARG A 81 5.53 -7.41 8.05
N LEU A 82 5.77 -7.80 9.30
CA LEU A 82 6.42 -6.98 10.30
C LEU A 82 7.84 -6.59 9.86
N ILE A 83 8.63 -7.55 9.38
CA ILE A 83 9.97 -7.29 8.85
C ILE A 83 9.91 -6.36 7.64
N CYS A 84 9.03 -6.63 6.66
CA CYS A 84 8.87 -5.76 5.50
C CYS A 84 8.48 -4.32 5.89
N ALA A 85 7.59 -4.17 6.88
CA ALA A 85 7.19 -2.86 7.39
C ALA A 85 8.34 -2.14 8.10
N ALA A 86 9.18 -2.87 8.84
CA ALA A 86 10.37 -2.33 9.49
C ALA A 86 11.43 -1.86 8.47
N SER A 87 11.68 -2.65 7.40
CA SER A 87 12.62 -2.26 6.34
C SER A 87 12.17 -1.00 5.59
N LYS A 88 10.86 -0.83 5.33
CA LYS A 88 10.33 0.37 4.66
C LYS A 88 10.56 1.66 5.46
N LYS A 89 10.64 1.59 6.79
CA LYS A 89 10.91 2.77 7.63
C LYS A 89 12.37 3.23 7.58
N GLN A 90 13.30 2.40 7.10
CA GLN A 90 14.72 2.76 7.02
C GLN A 90 15.10 3.47 5.71
N THR A 91 14.23 3.41 4.70
CA THR A 91 14.51 3.94 3.34
C THR A 91 13.71 5.21 3.00
N GLY A 92 13.09 5.86 3.99
CA GLY A 92 12.27 7.06 3.83
C GLY A 92 12.70 8.19 4.74
#